data_AF-A0A1H6LWJ9-F1
#
_entry.id   AF-A0A1H6LWJ9-F1
#
_cell.length_a   1.000
_cell.length_b   1.000
_cell.length_c   1.000
_cell.angle_alpha   90.00
_cell.angle_beta   90.00
_cell.angle_gamma   90.00
#
_symmetry.space_group_name_H-M   'P 1'
#
loop_
_entity.id
_entity.type
_entity.pdbx_description
1 polymer ?
#
loop_
_entity_poly.entity_id
_entity_poly.type
_entity_poly.pdbx_seq_one_letter_code
_entity_poly.pdbx_strand_id
1 'polypeptide(L)'
;PVGRNTAPAIMAAALQSNKQLEDAILLVLSADHVIQDVQAFHTAIDIATQQAQVGQLVTFGIVPSEANTGYGYIKSSKDKIGGAYQVEDFVEKPDLKTAQSYYQQNNYLWNSGMFMFRADTVIDELSEYAPEISQSVSTAVNNATLDIDFIRLDEQAFSNSPSDSIDYALMEKSNKVVVVPLNAQWSDIGSWDALYDISQKDNNQNVIKGDVIVQDTTNTYINANHHIVATIGVDNLIIVDTPNATLVASRDKSKAVKAIVEQLRSDNRHEAGQHRKVYRPW
;
A
#
# COMPACT_ATOMS: atom_id res chain seq x y z
N PRO A 1 4.21 13.99 -12.93
CA PRO A 1 5.04 15.23 -12.92
C PRO A 1 5.70 15.45 -11.55
N VAL A 2 4.93 15.42 -10.47
CA VAL A 2 5.40 15.58 -9.09
C VAL A 2 4.59 14.68 -8.14
N GLY A 3 5.17 14.29 -6.99
CA GLY A 3 4.46 13.54 -5.96
C GLY A 3 3.39 14.40 -5.25
N ARG A 4 2.15 13.91 -5.22
CA ARG A 4 1.00 14.57 -4.59
C ARG A 4 0.11 13.61 -3.78
N ASN A 5 0.66 12.47 -3.36
CA ASN A 5 -0.07 11.41 -2.64
C ASN A 5 -1.21 10.77 -3.49
N THR A 6 -2.08 9.96 -2.89
CA THR A 6 -2.97 9.04 -3.63
C THR A 6 -4.21 9.69 -4.23
N ALA A 7 -4.82 10.70 -3.59
CA ALA A 7 -6.07 11.28 -4.13
C ALA A 7 -5.88 11.93 -5.50
N PRO A 8 -4.86 12.79 -5.74
CA PRO A 8 -4.65 13.40 -7.05
C PRO A 8 -4.26 12.38 -8.13
N ALA A 9 -3.54 11.31 -7.75
CA ALA A 9 -3.17 10.23 -8.67
C ALA A 9 -4.42 9.44 -9.13
N ILE A 10 -5.29 9.09 -8.20
CA ILE A 10 -6.55 8.38 -8.48
C ILE A 10 -7.49 9.25 -9.31
N MET A 11 -7.64 10.54 -8.98
CA MET A 11 -8.45 11.47 -9.76
C MET A 11 -7.98 11.55 -11.22
N ALA A 12 -6.66 11.61 -11.44
CA ALA A 12 -6.10 11.66 -12.79
C ALA A 12 -6.39 10.37 -13.56
N ALA A 13 -6.22 9.21 -12.92
CA ALA A 13 -6.53 7.91 -13.50
C ALA A 13 -8.02 7.76 -13.83
N ALA A 14 -8.91 8.25 -12.96
CA ALA A 14 -10.34 8.21 -13.17
C ALA A 14 -10.76 9.07 -14.36
N LEU A 15 -10.31 10.33 -14.41
CA LEU A 15 -10.59 11.23 -15.54
C LEU A 15 -10.08 10.65 -16.87
N GLN A 16 -8.90 10.04 -16.87
CA GLN A 16 -8.33 9.44 -18.07
C GLN A 16 -9.10 8.19 -18.51
N SER A 17 -9.54 7.36 -17.57
CA SER A 17 -10.33 6.15 -17.86
C SER A 17 -11.73 6.51 -18.37
N ASN A 18 -12.35 7.55 -17.80
CA ASN A 18 -13.67 8.02 -18.19
C ASN A 18 -13.70 8.60 -19.61
N LYS A 19 -12.57 9.11 -20.12
CA LYS A 19 -12.42 9.51 -21.54
C LYS A 19 -12.44 8.32 -22.51
N GLN A 20 -12.14 7.11 -22.04
CA GLN A 20 -12.04 5.91 -22.87
C GLN A 20 -13.27 5.01 -22.75
N LEU A 21 -13.86 4.93 -21.55
CA LEU A 21 -14.97 4.05 -21.21
C LEU A 21 -15.89 4.77 -20.22
N GLU A 22 -17.15 4.99 -20.60
CA GLU A 22 -18.15 5.76 -19.84
C GLU A 22 -18.46 5.13 -18.47
N ASP A 23 -18.39 3.79 -18.35
CA ASP A 23 -18.66 3.04 -17.13
C ASP A 23 -17.39 2.34 -16.59
N ALA A 24 -16.22 2.95 -16.74
CA ALA A 24 -14.97 2.34 -16.29
C ALA A 24 -14.99 2.03 -14.78
N ILE A 25 -14.70 0.79 -14.41
CA ILE A 25 -14.45 0.39 -13.01
C ILE A 25 -12.94 0.37 -12.80
N LEU A 26 -12.51 1.06 -11.74
CA LEU A 26 -11.10 1.19 -11.37
C LEU A 26 -10.82 0.26 -10.20
N LEU A 27 -9.82 -0.61 -10.36
CA LEU A 27 -9.20 -1.33 -9.24
C LEU A 27 -7.89 -0.64 -8.90
N VAL A 28 -7.82 -0.02 -7.72
CA VAL A 28 -6.66 0.71 -7.22
C VAL A 28 -5.92 -0.17 -6.23
N LEU A 29 -4.65 -0.44 -6.52
CA LEU A 29 -3.78 -1.34 -5.75
C LEU A 29 -2.46 -0.65 -5.41
N SER A 30 -1.95 -0.93 -4.21
CA SER A 30 -0.56 -0.63 -3.87
C SER A 30 0.37 -1.64 -4.55
N ALA A 31 1.49 -1.16 -5.09
CA ALA A 31 2.43 -1.99 -5.85
C ALA A 31 3.34 -2.86 -4.96
N ASP A 32 3.31 -2.65 -3.64
CA ASP A 32 4.21 -3.20 -2.63
C ASP A 32 3.52 -4.18 -1.66
N HIS A 33 2.29 -4.60 -1.94
CA HIS A 33 1.60 -5.62 -1.16
C HIS A 33 1.86 -7.04 -1.69
N VAL A 34 1.82 -8.03 -0.80
CA VAL A 34 1.74 -9.46 -1.14
C VAL A 34 0.36 -9.98 -0.79
N ILE A 35 -0.22 -10.75 -1.72
CA ILE A 35 -1.44 -11.52 -1.55
C ILE A 35 -1.11 -12.95 -1.94
N GLN A 36 -1.15 -13.88 -0.99
CA GLN A 36 -0.79 -15.28 -1.25
C GLN A 36 -1.99 -16.12 -1.74
N ASP A 37 -3.20 -15.83 -1.24
CA ASP A 37 -4.42 -16.51 -1.70
C ASP A 37 -5.11 -15.68 -2.80
N VAL A 38 -4.69 -15.93 -4.04
CA VAL A 38 -5.20 -15.26 -5.24
C VAL A 38 -6.70 -15.55 -5.46
N GLN A 39 -7.17 -16.74 -5.13
CA GLN A 39 -8.57 -17.12 -5.36
C GLN A 39 -9.51 -16.37 -4.40
N ALA A 40 -9.11 -16.23 -3.14
CA ALA A 40 -9.84 -15.41 -2.17
C ALA A 40 -9.88 -13.94 -2.62
N PHE A 41 -8.78 -13.41 -3.16
CA PHE A 41 -8.73 -12.04 -3.67
C PHE A 41 -9.65 -11.81 -4.87
N HIS A 42 -9.66 -12.71 -5.86
CA HIS A 42 -10.58 -12.63 -6.99
C HIS A 42 -12.05 -12.67 -6.54
N THR A 43 -12.38 -13.53 -5.56
CA THR A 43 -13.74 -13.59 -5.00
C THR A 43 -14.14 -12.26 -4.36
N ALA A 44 -13.22 -11.58 -3.67
CA ALA A 44 -13.46 -10.26 -3.10
C ALA A 44 -13.60 -9.19 -4.20
N ILE A 45 -12.81 -9.25 -5.27
CA ILE A 45 -12.91 -8.37 -6.43
C ILE A 45 -14.28 -8.52 -7.10
N ASP A 46 -14.81 -9.73 -7.25
CA ASP A 46 -16.13 -9.95 -7.85
C ASP A 46 -17.22 -9.26 -7.03
N ILE A 47 -17.18 -9.40 -5.70
CA ILE A 47 -18.11 -8.69 -4.79
C ILE A 47 -17.95 -7.18 -4.92
N ALA A 48 -16.71 -6.68 -4.87
CA ALA A 48 -16.40 -5.25 -5.00
C ALA A 48 -16.90 -4.69 -6.34
N THR A 49 -16.79 -5.46 -7.42
CA THR A 49 -17.25 -5.07 -8.76
C THR A 49 -18.76 -4.82 -8.76
N GLN A 50 -19.54 -5.73 -8.15
CA GLN A 50 -21.00 -5.56 -8.04
C GLN A 50 -21.38 -4.31 -7.23
N GLN A 51 -20.63 -4.01 -6.15
CA GLN A 51 -20.89 -2.81 -5.34
C GLN A 51 -20.50 -1.53 -6.08
N ALA A 52 -19.37 -1.51 -6.78
CA ALA A 52 -18.93 -0.38 -7.58
C ALA A 52 -19.90 -0.08 -8.74
N GLN A 53 -20.49 -1.10 -9.36
CA GLN A 53 -21.50 -0.95 -10.42
C GLN A 53 -22.74 -0.18 -9.95
N VAL A 54 -23.14 -0.35 -8.69
CA VAL A 54 -24.26 0.38 -8.09
C VAL A 54 -23.85 1.71 -7.44
N GLY A 55 -22.64 2.20 -7.74
CA GLY A 55 -22.15 3.52 -7.33
C GLY A 55 -21.59 3.60 -5.91
N GLN A 56 -21.19 2.46 -5.31
CA GLN A 56 -20.49 2.47 -4.02
C GLN A 56 -18.98 2.70 -4.22
N LEU A 57 -18.35 3.32 -3.23
CA LEU A 57 -16.90 3.43 -3.09
C LEU A 57 -16.41 2.26 -2.24
N VAL A 58 -15.79 1.26 -2.88
CA VAL A 58 -15.38 0.04 -2.18
C VAL A 58 -13.96 0.17 -1.64
N THR A 59 -13.76 -0.23 -0.40
CA THR A 59 -12.45 -0.53 0.18
C THR A 59 -12.36 -2.01 0.57
N PHE A 60 -11.16 -2.57 0.60
CA PHE A 60 -10.92 -3.95 1.04
C PHE A 60 -10.40 -3.95 2.47
N GLY A 61 -11.14 -4.61 3.38
CA GLY A 61 -10.79 -4.67 4.79
C GLY A 61 -10.15 -6.00 5.14
N ILE A 62 -8.90 -6.01 5.59
CA ILE A 62 -8.22 -7.25 6.00
C ILE A 62 -8.78 -7.71 7.35
N VAL A 63 -9.11 -8.99 7.47
CA VAL A 63 -9.53 -9.56 8.75
C VAL A 63 -8.35 -9.54 9.72
N PRO A 64 -8.40 -8.77 10.83
CA PRO A 64 -7.27 -8.66 11.74
C PRO A 64 -6.93 -10.01 12.36
N SER A 65 -5.65 -10.38 12.34
CA SER A 65 -5.15 -11.55 13.07
C SER A 65 -4.69 -11.21 14.49
N GLU A 66 -4.47 -9.93 14.77
CA GLU A 66 -3.97 -9.41 16.05
C GLU A 66 -4.36 -7.93 16.26
N ALA A 67 -4.02 -7.37 17.42
CA ALA A 67 -4.13 -5.94 17.70
C ALA A 67 -2.88 -5.21 17.19
N ASN A 68 -2.97 -4.58 16.01
CA ASN A 68 -1.84 -3.94 15.35
C ASN A 68 -1.96 -2.42 15.37
N THR A 69 -0.97 -1.71 15.90
CA THR A 69 -0.98 -0.23 16.00
C THR A 69 -0.43 0.47 14.76
N GLY A 70 0.12 -0.29 13.80
CA GLY A 70 0.72 0.22 12.57
C GLY A 70 -0.26 0.41 11.42
N TYR A 71 -1.46 -0.17 11.52
CA TYR A 71 -2.49 -0.12 10.48
C TYR A 71 -3.63 0.84 10.82
N GLY A 72 -4.25 1.38 9.78
CA GLY A 72 -5.57 1.97 9.88
C GLY A 72 -6.63 0.88 10.06
N TYR A 73 -7.71 1.22 10.75
CA TYR A 73 -8.86 0.36 10.98
C TYR A 73 -10.11 0.93 10.32
N ILE A 74 -10.97 0.04 9.87
CA ILE A 74 -12.28 0.31 9.28
C ILE A 74 -13.32 -0.30 10.20
N LYS A 75 -14.18 0.53 10.78
CA LYS A 75 -15.34 0.06 11.52
C LYS A 75 -16.46 -0.25 10.54
N SER A 76 -16.90 -1.50 10.51
CA SER A 76 -17.99 -1.93 9.65
C SER A 76 -19.33 -1.91 10.39
N SER A 77 -20.40 -1.75 9.64
CA SER A 77 -21.75 -2.06 10.10
C SER A 77 -21.86 -3.54 10.49
N LYS A 78 -22.92 -3.88 11.22
CA LYS A 78 -23.25 -5.27 11.55
C LYS A 78 -23.87 -6.02 10.38
N ASP A 79 -24.73 -5.33 9.62
CA ASP A 79 -25.47 -5.93 8.52
C ASP A 79 -24.63 -5.98 7.26
N LYS A 80 -24.65 -7.15 6.62
CA LYS A 80 -23.96 -7.42 5.36
C LYS A 80 -24.95 -7.30 4.21
N ILE A 81 -24.64 -6.44 3.24
CA ILE A 81 -25.47 -6.23 2.05
C ILE A 81 -24.65 -6.57 0.81
N GLY A 82 -25.10 -7.55 0.04
CA GLY A 82 -24.47 -7.92 -1.24
C GLY A 82 -22.98 -8.29 -1.14
N GLY A 83 -22.54 -8.87 -0.01
CA GLY A 83 -21.14 -9.25 0.17
C GLY A 83 -20.28 -8.22 0.92
N ALA A 84 -20.75 -6.99 1.10
CA ALA A 84 -20.04 -5.89 1.74
C ALA A 84 -20.75 -5.39 3.00
N TYR A 85 -20.07 -4.55 3.77
CA TYR A 85 -20.62 -3.84 4.93
C TYR A 85 -20.52 -2.34 4.69
N GLN A 86 -21.46 -1.56 5.21
CA GLN A 86 -21.32 -0.11 5.23
C GLN A 86 -20.14 0.25 6.14
N VAL A 87 -19.31 1.20 5.72
CA VAL A 87 -18.29 1.76 6.62
C VAL A 87 -18.94 2.79 7.54
N GLU A 88 -18.77 2.59 8.84
CA GLU A 88 -19.23 3.52 9.88
C GLU A 88 -18.17 4.54 10.26
N ASP A 89 -16.90 4.12 10.24
CA ASP A 89 -15.78 4.96 10.68
C ASP A 89 -14.45 4.45 10.15
N PHE A 90 -13.49 5.36 10.02
CA PHE A 90 -12.08 5.07 9.73
C PHE A 90 -11.23 5.58 10.89
N VAL A 91 -10.28 4.76 11.33
CA VAL A 91 -9.41 5.09 12.47
C VAL A 91 -7.97 4.84 12.09
N GLU A 92 -7.16 5.89 11.97
CA GLU A 92 -5.75 5.76 11.63
C GLU A 92 -4.89 5.44 12.86
N LYS A 93 -4.16 4.32 12.81
CA LYS A 93 -3.07 3.95 13.73
C LYS A 93 -3.39 4.19 15.22
N PRO A 94 -4.36 3.46 15.78
CA PRO A 94 -4.76 3.61 17.17
C PRO A 94 -3.65 3.20 18.15
N ASP A 95 -3.77 3.64 19.41
CA ASP A 95 -2.94 3.11 20.48
C ASP A 95 -3.23 1.62 20.75
N LEU A 96 -2.31 0.94 21.45
CA LEU A 96 -2.39 -0.50 21.70
C LEU A 96 -3.68 -0.91 22.41
N LYS A 97 -4.13 -0.13 23.39
CA LYS A 97 -5.34 -0.44 24.17
C LYS A 97 -6.58 -0.38 23.28
N THR A 98 -6.62 0.60 22.40
CA THR A 98 -7.70 0.82 21.43
C THR A 98 -7.69 -0.28 20.37
N ALA A 99 -6.52 -0.63 19.82
CA ALA A 99 -6.38 -1.74 18.87
C ALA A 99 -6.83 -3.08 19.47
N GLN A 100 -6.51 -3.35 20.75
CA GLN A 100 -6.98 -4.54 21.47
C GLN A 100 -8.51 -4.57 21.59
N SER A 101 -9.12 -3.43 21.87
CA SER A 101 -10.58 -3.30 21.91
C SER A 101 -11.20 -3.58 20.54
N TYR A 102 -10.63 -3.03 19.46
CA TYR A 102 -11.11 -3.27 18.10
C TYR A 102 -11.04 -4.74 17.69
N TYR A 103 -9.91 -5.40 17.99
CA TYR A 103 -9.72 -6.81 17.75
C TYR A 103 -10.79 -7.68 18.44
N GLN A 104 -11.22 -7.31 19.64
CA GLN A 104 -12.25 -8.05 20.39
C GLN A 104 -13.67 -7.85 19.87
N GLN A 105 -13.97 -6.73 19.20
CA GLN A 105 -15.33 -6.38 18.78
C GLN A 105 -15.77 -7.07 17.48
N ASN A 106 -14.85 -7.69 16.73
CA ASN A 106 -15.10 -8.44 15.49
C ASN A 106 -15.84 -7.68 14.37
N ASN A 107 -15.98 -6.36 14.47
CA ASN A 107 -16.55 -5.47 13.46
C ASN A 107 -15.54 -4.40 13.00
N TYR A 108 -14.26 -4.64 13.24
CA TYR A 108 -13.16 -3.82 12.77
C TYR A 108 -12.28 -4.64 11.83
N LEU A 109 -11.92 -4.04 10.71
CA LEU A 109 -11.03 -4.59 9.69
C LEU A 109 -9.81 -3.69 9.56
N TRP A 110 -8.66 -4.19 9.11
CA TRP A 110 -7.55 -3.30 8.75
C TRP A 110 -7.80 -2.69 7.37
N ASN A 111 -7.51 -1.40 7.23
CA ASN A 111 -7.51 -0.72 5.95
C ASN A 111 -6.34 -1.24 5.10
N SER A 112 -6.66 -1.90 3.99
CA SER A 112 -5.63 -2.42 3.08
C SER A 112 -5.05 -1.37 2.14
N GLY A 113 -5.65 -0.18 2.04
CA GLY A 113 -5.28 0.83 1.03
C GLY A 113 -5.63 0.44 -0.41
N MET A 114 -6.39 -0.65 -0.62
CA MET A 114 -6.93 -1.03 -1.91
C MET A 114 -8.36 -0.54 -2.05
N PHE A 115 -8.72 -0.08 -3.25
CA PHE A 115 -10.04 0.48 -3.53
C PHE A 115 -10.61 0.00 -4.85
N MET A 116 -11.94 0.02 -4.96
CA MET A 116 -12.64 -0.18 -6.21
C MET A 116 -13.85 0.72 -6.34
N PHE A 117 -13.99 1.40 -7.47
CA PHE A 117 -15.12 2.29 -7.74
C PHE A 117 -15.28 2.54 -9.24
N ARG A 118 -16.48 2.97 -9.63
CA ARG A 118 -16.74 3.50 -10.97
C ARG A 118 -16.06 4.87 -11.12
N ALA A 119 -15.49 5.14 -12.30
CA ALA A 119 -14.67 6.33 -12.53
C ALA A 119 -15.48 7.63 -12.37
N ASP A 120 -16.68 7.69 -12.91
CA ASP A 120 -17.62 8.82 -12.73
C ASP A 120 -17.92 9.08 -11.24
N THR A 121 -18.16 8.02 -10.46
CA THR A 121 -18.57 8.09 -9.06
C THR A 121 -17.46 8.69 -8.21
N VAL A 122 -16.22 8.25 -8.40
CA VAL A 122 -15.08 8.84 -7.67
C VAL A 122 -14.77 10.26 -8.12
N ILE A 123 -14.99 10.59 -9.41
CA ILE A 123 -14.84 11.96 -9.92
C ILE A 123 -15.86 12.90 -9.27
N ASP A 124 -17.13 12.48 -9.21
CA ASP A 124 -18.22 13.26 -8.63
C ASP A 124 -17.98 13.47 -7.13
N GLU A 125 -17.66 12.40 -6.40
CA GLU A 125 -17.43 12.48 -4.96
C GLU A 125 -16.17 13.30 -4.62
N LEU A 126 -15.07 13.17 -5.37
CA LEU A 126 -13.90 14.04 -5.18
C LEU A 126 -14.19 15.50 -5.52
N SER A 127 -15.08 15.76 -6.47
CA SER A 127 -15.50 17.12 -6.80
C SER A 127 -16.34 17.74 -5.68
N GLU A 128 -17.10 16.94 -4.94
CA GLU A 128 -17.85 17.38 -3.76
C GLU A 128 -16.94 17.57 -2.53
N TYR A 129 -16.14 16.56 -2.18
CA TYR A 129 -15.40 16.52 -0.92
C TYR A 129 -13.98 17.12 -0.99
N ALA A 130 -13.41 17.24 -2.19
CA ALA A 130 -12.07 17.77 -2.43
C ALA A 130 -12.00 18.62 -3.73
N PRO A 131 -12.80 19.68 -3.86
CA PRO A 131 -12.96 20.45 -5.11
C PRO A 131 -11.63 21.03 -5.63
N GLU A 132 -10.71 21.41 -4.76
CA GLU A 132 -9.39 21.93 -5.15
C GLU A 132 -8.50 20.88 -5.86
N ILE A 133 -8.56 19.62 -5.39
CA ILE A 133 -7.91 18.49 -6.07
C ILE A 133 -8.59 18.26 -7.42
N SER A 134 -9.92 18.17 -7.44
CA SER A 134 -10.68 17.92 -8.67
C SER A 134 -10.38 18.96 -9.75
N GLN A 135 -10.42 20.26 -9.41
CA GLN A 135 -10.17 21.36 -10.34
C GLN A 135 -8.74 21.33 -10.90
N SER A 136 -7.75 21.17 -10.03
CA SER A 136 -6.33 21.19 -10.40
C SER A 136 -5.97 20.00 -11.29
N VAL A 137 -6.42 18.81 -10.91
CA VAL A 137 -6.15 17.57 -11.64
C VAL A 137 -6.92 17.54 -12.96
N SER A 138 -8.17 18.01 -13.00
CA SER A 138 -8.94 18.14 -14.26
C SER A 138 -8.22 19.05 -15.27
N THR A 139 -7.73 20.19 -14.81
CA THR A 139 -6.91 21.08 -15.65
C THR A 139 -5.65 20.37 -16.15
N ALA A 140 -4.97 19.63 -15.26
CA ALA A 140 -3.74 18.92 -15.61
C ALA A 140 -3.94 17.81 -16.64
N VAL A 141 -5.06 17.08 -16.53
CA VAL A 141 -5.45 16.00 -17.45
C VAL A 141 -5.94 16.55 -18.80
N ASN A 142 -6.59 17.71 -18.81
CA ASN A 142 -7.05 18.34 -20.06
C ASN A 142 -5.90 18.97 -20.86
N ASN A 143 -4.88 19.47 -20.17
CA ASN A 143 -3.66 20.01 -20.79
C ASN A 143 -2.56 18.95 -20.94
N ALA A 144 -2.85 17.68 -20.67
CA ALA A 144 -1.87 16.61 -20.75
C ALA A 144 -1.38 16.41 -22.19
N THR A 145 -0.11 16.07 -22.33
CA THR A 145 0.50 15.76 -23.63
C THR A 145 0.77 14.26 -23.75
N LEU A 146 0.72 13.75 -24.97
CA LEU A 146 1.21 12.41 -25.27
C LEU A 146 2.73 12.50 -25.48
N ASP A 147 3.48 11.79 -24.64
CA ASP A 147 4.93 11.70 -24.67
C ASP A 147 5.30 10.27 -25.04
N ILE A 148 5.47 10.02 -26.35
CA ILE A 148 5.69 8.71 -26.95
C ILE A 148 4.54 7.73 -26.63
N ASP A 149 4.70 6.89 -25.61
CA ASP A 149 3.79 5.82 -25.19
C ASP A 149 3.13 6.09 -23.83
N PHE A 150 3.37 7.25 -23.21
CA PHE A 150 2.71 7.63 -21.96
C PHE A 150 2.13 9.04 -21.98
N ILE A 151 1.15 9.25 -21.10
CA ILE A 151 0.50 10.54 -20.91
C ILE A 151 1.27 11.32 -19.85
N ARG A 152 1.71 12.52 -20.19
CA ARG A 152 2.35 13.46 -19.27
C ARG A 152 1.35 14.54 -18.89
N LEU A 153 0.88 14.49 -17.65
CA LEU A 153 0.01 15.53 -17.08
C LEU A 153 0.73 16.89 -17.08
N ASP A 154 -0.02 17.97 -17.30
CA ASP A 154 0.52 19.33 -17.17
C ASP A 154 1.09 19.54 -15.76
N GLU A 155 2.39 19.84 -15.72
CA GLU A 155 3.14 19.86 -14.47
C GLU A 155 2.71 21.00 -13.56
N GLN A 156 2.44 22.18 -14.11
CA GLN A 156 2.07 23.35 -13.33
C GLN A 156 0.69 23.17 -12.69
N ALA A 157 -0.31 22.74 -13.47
CA ALA A 157 -1.65 22.48 -12.95
C ALA A 157 -1.65 21.35 -11.91
N PHE A 158 -0.95 20.24 -12.18
CA PHE A 158 -0.90 19.13 -11.23
C PHE A 158 -0.16 19.51 -9.94
N SER A 159 0.89 20.34 -10.04
CA SER A 159 1.63 20.83 -8.87
C SER A 159 0.78 21.73 -7.98
N ASN A 160 -0.26 22.39 -8.51
CA ASN A 160 -1.16 23.21 -7.70
C ASN A 160 -2.16 22.38 -6.88
N SER A 161 -2.35 21.09 -7.20
CA SER A 161 -3.21 20.21 -6.41
C SER A 161 -2.68 20.10 -4.97
N PRO A 162 -3.56 20.15 -3.96
CA PRO A 162 -3.23 19.69 -2.61
C PRO A 162 -2.65 18.27 -2.65
N SER A 163 -1.70 18.00 -1.76
CA SER A 163 -1.08 16.68 -1.61
C SER A 163 -1.77 15.92 -0.49
N ASP A 164 -2.76 15.09 -0.81
CA ASP A 164 -3.60 14.40 0.18
C ASP A 164 -3.87 12.94 -0.21
N SER A 165 -4.10 12.07 0.78
CA SER A 165 -4.48 10.68 0.52
C SER A 165 -5.96 10.58 0.18
N ILE A 166 -6.34 9.55 -0.57
CA ILE A 166 -7.75 9.28 -0.89
C ILE A 166 -8.58 8.98 0.36
N ASP A 167 -7.96 8.39 1.38
CA ASP A 167 -8.59 8.12 2.67
C ASP A 167 -9.13 9.43 3.26
N TYR A 168 -8.27 10.42 3.49
CA TYR A 168 -8.67 11.71 4.07
C TYR A 168 -9.45 12.61 3.10
N ALA A 169 -9.07 12.63 1.82
CA ALA A 169 -9.69 13.50 0.85
C ALA A 169 -11.16 13.09 0.61
N LEU A 170 -11.46 11.79 0.65
CA LEU A 170 -12.75 11.24 0.25
C LEU A 170 -13.32 10.18 1.21
N MET A 171 -12.59 9.09 1.44
CA MET A 171 -13.20 7.88 2.02
C MET A 171 -13.74 8.10 3.43
N GLU A 172 -13.09 8.94 4.24
CA GLU A 172 -13.57 9.28 5.59
C GLU A 172 -14.81 10.18 5.60
N LYS A 173 -15.13 10.82 4.47
CA LYS A 173 -16.18 11.85 4.38
C LYS A 173 -17.43 11.37 3.64
N SER A 174 -17.27 10.42 2.72
CA SER A 174 -18.35 9.93 1.89
C SER A 174 -19.26 8.94 2.63
N ASN A 175 -20.57 9.08 2.38
CA ASN A 175 -21.57 8.14 2.87
C ASN A 175 -21.77 6.92 1.93
N LYS A 176 -21.05 6.85 0.81
CA LYS A 176 -21.14 5.75 -0.18
C LYS A 176 -20.07 4.68 0.02
N VAL A 177 -19.38 4.70 1.17
CA VAL A 177 -18.25 3.81 1.40
C VAL A 177 -18.70 2.48 1.97
N VAL A 178 -18.30 1.40 1.28
CA VAL A 178 -18.52 0.03 1.73
C VAL A 178 -17.20 -0.71 1.82
N VAL A 179 -17.11 -1.65 2.77
CA VAL A 179 -15.95 -2.51 2.96
C VAL A 179 -16.27 -3.95 2.58
N VAL A 180 -15.44 -4.54 1.73
CA VAL A 180 -15.45 -5.97 1.44
C VAL A 180 -14.38 -6.63 2.31
N PRO A 181 -14.75 -7.56 3.22
CA PRO A 181 -13.76 -8.28 4.00
C PRO A 181 -12.88 -9.15 3.10
N LEU A 182 -11.58 -9.11 3.36
CA LEU A 182 -10.57 -9.84 2.61
C LEU A 182 -9.74 -10.70 3.55
N ASN A 183 -9.84 -12.01 3.37
CA ASN A 183 -8.98 -12.99 4.01
C ASN A 183 -8.18 -13.72 2.94
N ALA A 184 -7.11 -13.06 2.47
CA ALA A 184 -6.31 -13.53 1.33
C ALA A 184 -4.81 -13.63 1.65
N GLN A 185 -4.45 -13.84 2.92
CA GLN A 185 -3.06 -13.88 3.39
C GLN A 185 -2.28 -12.64 2.91
N TRP A 186 -2.86 -11.48 3.19
CA TRP A 186 -2.34 -10.18 2.78
C TRP A 186 -1.20 -9.72 3.71
N SER A 187 -0.22 -9.02 3.13
CA SER A 187 0.85 -8.33 3.85
C SER A 187 1.23 -7.05 3.11
N ASP A 188 1.42 -5.95 3.83
CA ASP A 188 1.87 -4.66 3.28
C ASP A 188 3.39 -4.57 3.04
N ILE A 189 4.14 -5.63 3.36
CA ILE A 189 5.61 -5.71 3.24
C ILE A 189 6.32 -4.45 3.79
N GLY A 190 5.80 -3.90 4.89
CA GLY A 190 6.35 -2.68 5.49
C GLY A 190 7.69 -2.86 6.23
N SER A 191 8.21 -4.10 6.31
CA SER A 191 9.44 -4.42 7.05
C SER A 191 10.08 -5.73 6.59
N TRP A 192 11.37 -5.89 6.91
CA TRP A 192 12.09 -7.16 6.70
C TRP A 192 11.52 -8.32 7.53
N ASP A 193 10.95 -8.03 8.69
CA ASP A 193 10.25 -9.04 9.52
C ASP A 193 9.02 -9.59 8.78
N ALA A 194 8.22 -8.73 8.15
CA ALA A 194 7.11 -9.17 7.29
C ALA A 194 7.59 -10.06 6.13
N LEU A 195 8.73 -9.73 5.51
CA LEU A 195 9.33 -10.58 4.46
C LEU A 195 9.78 -11.94 4.99
N TYR A 196 10.31 -12.00 6.22
CA TYR A 196 10.67 -13.24 6.87
C TYR A 196 9.44 -14.11 7.13
N ASP A 197 8.35 -13.53 7.63
CA ASP A 197 7.13 -14.27 7.96
C ASP A 197 6.50 -14.94 6.74
N ILE A 198 6.42 -14.22 5.61
CA ILE A 198 5.80 -14.74 4.37
C ILE A 198 6.73 -15.67 3.56
N SER A 199 8.03 -15.67 3.85
CA SER A 199 9.00 -16.48 3.10
C SER A 199 9.06 -17.92 3.61
N GLN A 200 9.39 -18.83 2.69
CA GLN A 200 9.71 -20.22 3.02
C GLN A 200 10.97 -20.28 3.91
N LYS A 201 10.88 -21.08 4.97
CA LYS A 201 11.93 -21.24 5.98
C LYS A 201 12.60 -22.62 5.85
N ASP A 202 13.87 -22.71 6.21
CA ASP A 202 14.59 -23.98 6.37
C ASP A 202 14.27 -24.65 7.72
N ASN A 203 14.91 -25.79 8.00
CA ASN A 203 14.71 -26.54 9.24
C ASN A 203 15.13 -25.79 10.52
N ASN A 204 15.97 -24.76 10.38
CA ASN A 204 16.46 -23.92 11.47
C ASN A 204 15.70 -22.59 11.55
N GLN A 205 14.57 -22.49 10.86
CA GLN A 205 13.75 -21.28 10.75
C GLN A 205 14.48 -20.11 10.08
N ASN A 206 15.46 -20.36 9.21
CA ASN A 206 16.08 -19.29 8.43
C ASN A 206 15.36 -19.08 7.10
N VAL A 207 15.37 -17.85 6.62
CA VAL A 207 15.03 -17.52 5.24
C VAL A 207 16.32 -17.19 4.52
N ILE A 208 16.68 -18.00 3.53
CA ILE A 208 17.95 -17.85 2.80
C ILE A 208 17.65 -17.52 1.34
N LYS A 209 18.15 -16.38 0.87
CA LYS A 209 18.06 -15.93 -0.52
C LYS A 209 19.43 -15.51 -1.03
N GLY A 210 19.85 -16.09 -2.15
CA GLY A 210 21.13 -15.78 -2.80
C GLY A 210 22.30 -16.64 -2.33
N ASP A 211 23.52 -16.11 -2.40
CA ASP A 211 24.76 -16.85 -2.10
C ASP A 211 25.10 -16.76 -0.61
N VAL A 212 24.68 -17.78 0.16
CA VAL A 212 24.73 -17.77 1.62
C VAL A 212 25.23 -19.10 2.18
N ILE A 213 26.15 -19.03 3.15
CA ILE A 213 26.60 -20.18 3.95
C ILE A 213 26.18 -19.95 5.39
N VAL A 214 25.48 -20.91 5.98
CA VAL A 214 25.03 -20.84 7.37
C VAL A 214 25.63 -21.98 8.20
N GLN A 215 26.12 -21.65 9.39
CA GLN A 215 26.51 -22.60 10.42
C GLN A 215 25.94 -22.13 11.76
N ASP A 216 25.32 -23.03 12.53
CA ASP A 216 24.72 -22.72 13.84
C ASP A 216 23.89 -21.42 13.82
N THR A 217 23.12 -21.21 12.75
CA THR A 217 22.32 -20.01 12.53
C THR A 217 20.84 -20.35 12.58
N THR A 218 20.06 -19.55 13.32
CA THR A 218 18.62 -19.77 13.53
C THR A 218 17.79 -18.50 13.40
N ASN A 219 16.52 -18.65 13.07
CA ASN A 219 15.51 -17.56 13.05
C ASN A 219 15.90 -16.31 12.24
N THR A 220 16.78 -16.45 11.24
CA THR A 220 17.45 -15.33 10.58
C THR A 220 17.00 -15.18 9.13
N TYR A 221 16.74 -13.95 8.69
CA TYR A 221 16.51 -13.61 7.29
C TYR A 221 17.82 -13.16 6.65
N ILE A 222 18.24 -13.82 5.57
CA ILE A 222 19.45 -13.50 4.81
C ILE A 222 19.06 -13.31 3.35
N ASN A 223 19.34 -12.14 2.81
CA ASN A 223 19.16 -11.83 1.39
C ASN A 223 20.45 -11.26 0.82
N ALA A 224 21.21 -12.09 0.09
CA ALA A 224 22.54 -11.77 -0.39
C ALA A 224 22.67 -12.06 -1.89
N ASN A 225 22.44 -11.03 -2.71
CA ASN A 225 22.47 -11.16 -4.17
C ASN A 225 23.70 -10.49 -4.81
N HIS A 226 24.65 -9.98 -4.01
CA HIS A 226 25.84 -9.32 -4.54
C HIS A 226 27.14 -9.98 -4.10
N HIS A 227 27.31 -10.20 -2.80
CA HIS A 227 28.44 -10.93 -2.23
C HIS A 227 27.96 -12.17 -1.48
N ILE A 228 28.89 -13.11 -1.28
CA ILE A 228 28.64 -14.24 -0.39
C ILE A 228 28.49 -13.74 1.05
N VAL A 229 27.45 -14.19 1.74
CA VAL A 229 27.25 -13.94 3.17
C VAL A 229 27.41 -15.23 3.95
N ALA A 230 28.32 -15.25 4.92
CA ALA A 230 28.52 -16.38 5.81
C ALA A 230 28.12 -16.02 7.25
N THR A 231 27.32 -16.86 7.90
CA THR A 231 26.91 -16.69 9.29
C THR A 231 27.31 -17.88 10.15
N ILE A 232 27.81 -17.62 11.36
CA ILE A 232 28.23 -18.65 12.32
C ILE A 232 27.74 -18.28 13.71
N GLY A 233 26.90 -19.11 14.32
CA GLY A 233 26.47 -18.95 15.73
C GLY A 233 25.57 -17.74 15.99
N VAL A 234 24.82 -17.28 14.99
CA VAL A 234 23.93 -16.10 15.11
C VAL A 234 22.47 -16.50 15.14
N ASP A 235 21.65 -15.72 15.83
CA ASP A 235 20.22 -15.95 15.96
C ASP A 235 19.44 -14.65 15.75
N ASN A 236 18.25 -14.75 15.17
CA ASN A 236 17.26 -13.67 15.10
C ASN A 236 17.77 -12.39 14.42
N LEU A 237 18.48 -12.53 13.30
CA LEU A 237 18.98 -11.40 12.51
C LEU A 237 18.19 -11.16 11.22
N ILE A 238 18.27 -9.92 10.73
CA ILE A 238 18.03 -9.52 9.34
C ILE A 238 19.38 -9.15 8.76
N ILE A 239 19.80 -9.85 7.72
CA ILE A 239 21.02 -9.58 6.96
C ILE A 239 20.62 -9.34 5.50
N VAL A 240 20.85 -8.13 5.01
CA VAL A 240 20.55 -7.78 3.63
C VAL A 240 21.79 -7.19 3.00
N ASP A 241 22.29 -7.88 1.99
CA ASP A 241 23.45 -7.46 1.20
C ASP A 241 22.97 -6.95 -0.17
N THR A 242 23.23 -5.67 -0.42
CA THR A 242 23.02 -4.99 -1.69
C THR A 242 24.36 -4.46 -2.21
N PRO A 243 24.49 -4.14 -3.51
CA PRO A 243 25.76 -3.71 -4.09
C PRO A 243 26.41 -2.47 -3.45
N ASN A 244 25.62 -1.65 -2.77
CA ASN A 244 26.06 -0.39 -2.18
C ASN A 244 25.98 -0.36 -0.66
N ALA A 245 25.38 -1.37 -0.01
CA ALA A 245 25.23 -1.39 1.44
C ALA A 245 24.91 -2.80 1.97
N THR A 246 25.34 -3.07 3.20
CA THR A 246 24.91 -4.25 3.95
C THR A 246 24.20 -3.79 5.20
N LEU A 247 22.97 -4.26 5.40
CA LEU A 247 22.21 -4.09 6.63
C LEU A 247 22.35 -5.35 7.48
N VAL A 248 22.73 -5.16 8.75
CA VAL A 248 22.64 -6.19 9.78
C VAL A 248 21.88 -5.60 10.96
N ALA A 249 20.77 -6.23 11.33
CA ALA A 249 19.95 -5.80 12.46
C ALA A 249 19.37 -7.03 13.16
N SER A 250 19.06 -6.90 14.45
CA SER A 250 18.17 -7.87 15.09
C SER A 250 16.76 -7.73 14.53
N ARG A 251 16.02 -8.83 14.41
CA ARG A 251 14.73 -8.86 13.72
C ARG A 251 13.69 -7.94 14.37
N ASP A 252 13.67 -7.92 15.69
CA ASP A 252 12.84 -7.06 16.54
C ASP A 252 13.09 -5.55 16.34
N LYS A 253 14.26 -5.17 15.81
CA LYS A 253 14.65 -3.77 15.55
C LYS A 253 14.65 -3.41 14.07
N SER A 254 14.18 -4.27 13.19
CA SER A 254 14.18 -4.04 11.73
C SER A 254 13.52 -2.71 11.32
N LYS A 255 12.50 -2.23 12.06
CA LYS A 255 11.83 -0.93 11.81
C LYS A 255 12.74 0.29 12.04
N ALA A 256 13.82 0.16 12.80
CA ALA A 256 14.77 1.25 13.08
C ALA A 256 15.61 1.66 11.85
N VAL A 257 15.54 0.90 10.74
CA VAL A 257 16.23 1.23 9.48
C VAL A 257 15.86 2.63 8.96
N LYS A 258 14.65 3.14 9.26
CA LYS A 258 14.22 4.49 8.87
C LYS A 258 15.16 5.57 9.39
N ALA A 259 15.59 5.48 10.64
CA ALA A 259 16.52 6.43 11.25
C ALA A 259 17.89 6.39 10.57
N ILE A 260 18.35 5.21 10.13
CA ILE A 260 19.60 5.09 9.36
C ILE A 260 19.45 5.76 7.99
N VAL A 261 18.34 5.54 7.29
CA VAL A 261 18.08 6.19 5.99
C VAL A 261 18.02 7.71 6.13
N GLU A 262 17.39 8.22 7.18
CA GLU A 262 17.35 9.67 7.49
C GLU A 262 18.75 10.24 7.73
N GLN A 263 19.59 9.54 8.50
CA GLN A 263 20.98 9.93 8.71
C GLN A 263 21.79 9.92 7.40
N LEU A 264 21.64 8.89 6.56
CA LEU A 264 22.30 8.85 5.26
C LEU A 264 21.87 10.03 4.37
N ARG A 265 20.61 10.45 4.42
CA ARG A 265 20.12 11.65 3.71
C ARG A 265 20.73 12.93 4.26
N SER A 266 20.79 13.10 5.59
CA SER A 266 21.42 14.28 6.20
C SER A 266 22.90 14.40 5.84
N ASP A 267 23.56 13.26 5.70
CA ASP A 267 24.98 13.17 5.35
C ASP A 267 25.23 13.27 3.84
N ASN A 268 24.18 13.51 3.03
CA ASN A 268 24.21 13.56 1.57
C ASN A 268 24.84 12.31 0.93
N ARG A 269 24.59 11.15 1.53
CA ARG A 269 25.10 9.87 1.06
C ARG A 269 24.27 9.33 -0.10
N HIS A 270 24.95 8.84 -1.13
CA HIS A 270 24.33 8.38 -2.38
C HIS A 270 23.44 7.15 -2.18
N GLU A 271 23.73 6.34 -1.17
CA GLU A 271 22.98 5.15 -0.76
C GLU A 271 21.51 5.45 -0.43
N ALA A 272 21.18 6.68 -0.02
CA ALA A 272 19.82 7.07 0.34
C ALA A 272 18.99 7.66 -0.81
N GLY A 273 19.61 8.01 -1.95
CA GLY A 273 19.00 8.86 -2.97
C GLY A 273 19.07 8.34 -4.41
N GLN A 274 19.93 7.37 -4.72
CA GLN A 274 20.04 6.82 -6.08
C GLN A 274 19.38 5.45 -6.19
N HIS A 275 18.35 5.36 -7.03
CA HIS A 275 17.71 4.09 -7.38
C HIS A 275 18.63 3.23 -8.26
N ARG A 276 18.62 1.90 -8.10
CA ARG A 276 19.49 0.93 -8.80
C ARG A 276 19.44 1.01 -10.32
N LYS A 277 18.31 1.44 -10.87
CA LYS A 277 18.07 1.65 -12.30
C LYS A 277 17.61 3.09 -12.49
N VAL A 278 18.42 3.86 -13.21
CA VAL A 278 18.13 5.25 -13.61
C VAL A 278 17.96 5.28 -15.13
N TYR A 279 16.82 5.80 -15.59
CA TYR A 279 16.64 6.10 -17.00
C TYR A 279 17.37 7.41 -17.30
N ARG A 280 18.36 7.35 -18.18
CA ARG A 280 19.09 8.51 -18.68
C ARG A 280 18.72 8.73 -20.15
N PRO A 281 18.58 9.97 -20.61
CA PRO A 281 18.20 10.28 -22.00
C PRO A 281 19.34 10.12 -23.01
N TRP A 282 20.40 9.37 -22.68
CA TRP A 282 21.55 9.09 -23.55
C TRP A 282 21.83 7.60 -23.61
#